data_AF-A0A7R6SCM2-F1
#
_entry.id   AF-A0A7R6SCM2-F1
#
_cell.length_a   1.000
_cell.length_b   1.000
_cell.length_c   1.000
_cell.angle_alpha   90.00
_cell.angle_beta   90.00
_cell.angle_gamma   90.00
#
_symmetry.space_group_name_H-M   'P 1'
#
loop_
_entity.id
_entity.type
_entity.pdbx_description
1 polymer ?
#
loop_
_entity_poly.entity_id
_entity_poly.type
_entity_poly.pdbx_seq_one_letter_code
_entity_poly.pdbx_strand_id
1 'polypeptide(L)'
;MQYKNKKHSIYKDKTIFGAYLAGLWEGDGSVLVKSKEHLKPTINITFHKNQSVFAEKLLQILSDQCEEKVGSIHYHKTRQACYLNIYSKQGLLNFVNLVNGKLRTPKASQLDLVVNWLSKQGIPILKLPLSLKPIDHDAWYAGFIDADGSFGIRQTFKNGTILLLCKTWHINST
;
A
#
# COMPACT_ATOMS: atom_id res chain seq x y z
N MET A 1 -14.05 -22.08 27.90
CA MET A 1 -13.55 -20.74 27.50
C MET A 1 -14.38 -20.28 26.31
N GLN A 2 -15.40 -19.43 26.53
CA GLN A 2 -16.30 -18.99 25.48
C GLN A 2 -15.62 -17.91 24.65
N TYR A 3 -15.39 -18.18 23.36
CA TYR A 3 -14.94 -17.17 22.39
C TYR A 3 -16.09 -16.18 22.19
N LYS A 4 -16.01 -15.02 22.85
CA LYS A 4 -16.93 -13.91 22.57
C LYS A 4 -16.65 -13.43 21.14
N ASN A 5 -17.67 -13.54 20.28
CA ASN A 5 -17.68 -12.90 18.96
C ASN A 5 -17.66 -11.37 19.14
N LYS A 6 -16.48 -10.78 19.35
CA LYS A 6 -16.29 -9.35 19.14
C LYS A 6 -16.47 -9.13 17.63
N LYS A 7 -17.50 -8.37 17.23
CA LYS A 7 -17.54 -7.76 15.90
C LYS A 7 -16.20 -7.06 15.68
N HIS A 8 -15.31 -7.71 14.95
CA HIS A 8 -13.92 -7.32 14.83
C HIS A 8 -13.85 -6.06 13.94
N SER A 9 -13.85 -4.88 14.57
CA SER A 9 -13.70 -3.59 13.89
C SER A 9 -12.22 -3.32 13.53
N ILE A 10 -11.54 -4.32 12.97
CA ILE A 10 -10.07 -4.34 12.79
C ILE A 10 -9.60 -3.16 11.91
N TYR A 11 -10.46 -2.67 11.02
CA TYR A 11 -10.15 -1.59 10.08
C TYR A 11 -10.46 -0.16 10.58
N LYS A 12 -10.79 0.02 11.87
CA LYS A 12 -11.01 1.37 12.44
C LYS A 12 -9.75 2.05 12.96
N ASP A 13 -8.70 1.28 13.29
CA ASP A 13 -7.46 1.86 13.77
C ASP A 13 -6.66 2.44 12.60
N LYS A 14 -6.72 3.77 12.45
CA LYS A 14 -6.00 4.51 11.41
C LYS A 14 -4.48 4.37 11.52
N THR A 15 -3.94 4.12 12.71
CA THR A 15 -2.51 3.95 12.91
C THR A 15 -2.04 2.62 12.34
N ILE A 16 -2.74 1.53 12.69
CA ILE A 16 -2.46 0.18 12.17
C ILE A 16 -2.70 0.14 10.66
N PHE A 17 -3.85 0.63 10.20
CA PHE A 17 -4.19 0.65 8.78
C PHE A 17 -3.22 1.53 7.97
N GLY A 18 -2.84 2.70 8.51
CA GLY A 18 -1.87 3.58 7.86
C GLY A 18 -0.48 2.94 7.73
N ALA A 19 -0.02 2.18 8.73
CA ALA A 19 1.25 1.44 8.65
C ALA A 19 1.17 0.34 7.59
N TYR A 20 0.11 -0.47 7.60
CA TYR A 20 -0.14 -1.48 6.56
C TYR A 20 -0.18 -0.87 5.16
N LEU A 21 -0.95 0.21 4.97
CA LEU A 21 -1.08 0.89 3.68
C LEU A 21 0.25 1.48 3.20
N ALA A 22 1.09 1.98 4.12
CA ALA A 22 2.42 2.45 3.79
C ALA A 22 3.30 1.33 3.23
N GLY A 23 3.32 0.16 3.86
CA GLY A 23 4.08 -0.99 3.36
C GLY A 23 3.58 -1.49 2.01
N LEU A 24 2.26 -1.64 1.86
CA LEU A 24 1.64 -2.08 0.61
C LEU A 24 1.96 -1.12 -0.55
N TRP A 25 1.85 0.18 -0.30
CA TRP A 25 2.17 1.19 -1.31
C TRP A 25 3.69 1.27 -1.57
N GLU A 26 4.55 0.98 -0.60
CA GLU A 26 5.99 0.92 -0.87
C GLU A 26 6.40 -0.22 -1.78
N GLY A 27 5.72 -1.37 -1.70
CA GLY A 27 5.93 -2.46 -2.66
C GLY A 27 5.35 -2.10 -4.03
N ASP A 28 4.02 -2.06 -4.14
CA ASP A 28 3.29 -2.03 -5.42
C ASP A 28 2.78 -0.65 -5.86
N GLY A 29 3.05 0.37 -5.05
CA GLY A 29 2.57 1.72 -5.29
C GLY A 29 3.49 2.60 -6.13
N SER A 30 2.89 3.62 -6.74
CA SER A 30 3.56 4.72 -7.43
C SER A 30 2.75 6.02 -7.37
N VAL A 31 3.41 7.16 -7.64
CA VAL A 31 2.71 8.42 -7.95
C VAL A 31 2.77 8.68 -9.45
N LEU A 32 1.60 8.84 -10.06
CA LEU A 32 1.45 9.20 -11.46
C LEU A 32 1.17 10.70 -11.59
N VAL A 33 1.93 11.40 -12.44
CA VAL A 33 1.69 12.80 -12.81
C VAL A 33 1.43 12.86 -14.31
N LYS A 34 0.19 13.18 -14.70
CA LYS A 34 -0.30 12.96 -16.08
C LYS A 34 0.32 13.88 -17.13
N SER A 35 0.70 15.12 -16.80
CA SER A 35 1.46 15.99 -17.71
C SER A 35 2.10 17.17 -16.97
N LYS A 36 3.00 17.90 -17.66
CA LYS A 36 3.58 19.16 -17.17
C LYS A 36 2.53 20.27 -16.99
N GLU A 37 1.43 20.20 -17.75
CA GLU A 37 0.32 21.17 -17.72
C GLU A 37 -0.71 20.83 -16.62
N HIS A 38 -0.86 19.53 -16.31
CA HIS A 38 -1.74 19.03 -15.25
C HIS A 38 -0.91 18.34 -14.16
N LEU A 39 -0.33 19.19 -13.29
CA LEU A 39 0.54 18.78 -12.17
C LEU A 39 -0.18 18.02 -11.04
N LYS A 40 -1.44 17.64 -11.22
CA LYS A 40 -2.21 16.94 -10.19
C LYS A 40 -1.75 15.49 -10.09
N PRO A 41 -1.17 15.07 -8.96
CA PRO A 41 -0.71 13.71 -8.78
C PRO A 41 -1.89 12.75 -8.58
N THR A 42 -1.68 11.50 -8.95
CA THR A 42 -2.56 10.37 -8.64
C THR A 42 -1.74 9.34 -7.91
N ILE A 43 -2.21 8.91 -6.75
CA ILE A 43 -1.61 7.78 -6.04
C ILE A 43 -2.16 6.51 -6.68
N ASN A 44 -1.26 5.62 -7.06
CA ASN A 44 -1.57 4.37 -7.73
C ASN A 44 -1.06 3.18 -6.91
N ILE A 45 -1.84 2.11 -6.84
CA ILE A 45 -1.38 0.78 -6.42
C ILE A 45 -1.76 -0.21 -7.51
N THR A 46 -0.77 -0.97 -7.99
CA THR A 46 -0.98 -2.00 -9.01
C THR A 46 -1.23 -3.34 -8.34
N PHE A 47 -2.26 -4.05 -8.80
CA PHE A 47 -2.60 -5.38 -8.35
C PHE A 47 -2.72 -6.34 -9.53
N HIS A 48 -2.54 -7.64 -9.29
CA HIS A 48 -2.97 -8.63 -10.27
C HIS A 48 -4.51 -8.62 -10.40
N LYS A 49 -5.04 -8.93 -11.58
CA LYS A 49 -6.50 -8.88 -11.84
C LYS A 49 -7.30 -9.79 -10.89
N ASN A 50 -6.74 -10.93 -10.50
CA ASN A 50 -7.37 -11.86 -9.55
C ASN A 50 -7.48 -11.29 -8.12
N GLN A 51 -6.77 -10.19 -7.82
CA GLN A 51 -6.84 -9.47 -6.54
C GLN A 51 -7.78 -8.26 -6.61
N SER A 52 -8.61 -8.12 -7.65
CA SER A 52 -9.48 -6.94 -7.80
C SER A 52 -10.44 -6.73 -6.64
N VAL A 53 -10.95 -7.81 -6.03
CA VAL A 53 -11.81 -7.73 -4.83
C VAL A 53 -11.06 -7.09 -3.66
N PHE A 54 -9.75 -7.32 -3.53
CA PHE A 54 -8.92 -6.66 -2.53
C PHE A 54 -8.75 -5.17 -2.84
N ALA A 55 -8.47 -4.82 -4.11
CA ALA A 55 -8.39 -3.44 -4.54
C ALA A 55 -9.69 -2.66 -4.32
N GLU A 56 -10.85 -3.28 -4.60
CA GLU A 56 -12.18 -2.70 -4.38
C GLU A 56 -12.47 -2.47 -2.89
N LYS A 57 -12.14 -3.44 -2.03
CA LYS A 57 -12.24 -3.28 -0.57
C LYS A 57 -11.35 -2.17 -0.05
N LEU A 58 -10.12 -2.06 -0.56
CA LEU A 58 -9.22 -0.98 -0.18
C LEU A 58 -9.76 0.39 -0.60
N LEU A 59 -10.30 0.50 -1.81
CA LEU A 59 -10.99 1.71 -2.27
C LEU A 59 -12.18 2.06 -1.37
N GLN A 60 -12.97 1.06 -0.98
CA GLN A 60 -14.11 1.24 -0.09
C GLN A 60 -13.68 1.79 1.27
N ILE A 61 -12.69 1.16 1.93
CA ILE A 61 -12.17 1.61 3.24
C ILE A 61 -11.66 3.06 3.17
N LEU A 62 -10.99 3.43 2.07
CA LEU A 62 -10.52 4.81 1.87
C LEU A 62 -11.69 5.78 1.61
N SER A 63 -12.72 5.33 0.88
CA SER A 63 -13.92 6.12 0.58
C SER A 63 -14.77 6.37 1.83
N ASP A 64 -14.91 5.38 2.71
CA ASP A 64 -15.67 5.50 3.97
C ASP A 64 -15.11 6.55 4.94
N GLN A 65 -13.88 7.05 4.68
CA GLN A 65 -13.22 8.10 5.46
C GLN A 65 -13.38 9.50 4.84
N CYS A 66 -14.05 9.61 3.69
CA CYS A 66 -14.20 10.84 2.91
C CYS A 66 -15.68 11.07 2.57
N GLU A 67 -16.05 12.33 2.35
CA GLU A 67 -17.41 12.70 1.95
C GLU A 67 -17.60 12.56 0.44
N GLU A 68 -16.52 12.75 -0.32
CA GLU A 68 -16.51 12.66 -1.77
C GLU A 68 -15.81 11.39 -2.26
N LYS A 69 -16.09 11.01 -3.51
CA LYS A 69 -15.43 9.92 -4.20
C LYS A 69 -13.90 10.12 -4.19
N VAL A 70 -13.17 9.16 -3.65
CA VAL A 70 -11.70 9.25 -3.50
C VAL A 70 -10.93 8.87 -4.77
N GLY A 71 -11.48 7.93 -5.53
CA GLY A 71 -10.71 7.22 -6.56
C GLY A 71 -11.54 6.26 -7.40
N SER A 72 -10.84 5.42 -8.18
CA SER A 72 -11.44 4.35 -8.98
C SER A 72 -10.47 3.21 -9.24
N ILE A 73 -11.03 2.04 -9.57
CA ILE A 73 -10.27 0.90 -10.11
C ILE A 73 -10.25 0.98 -11.64
N HIS A 74 -9.07 0.85 -12.24
CA HIS A 74 -8.91 0.69 -13.68
C HIS A 74 -8.37 -0.71 -14.00
N TYR A 75 -9.00 -1.42 -14.93
CA TYR A 75 -8.56 -2.74 -15.37
C TYR A 75 -7.72 -2.63 -16.63
N HIS A 76 -6.52 -3.21 -16.64
CA HIS A 76 -5.70 -3.22 -17.85
C HIS A 76 -6.33 -4.13 -18.90
N LYS A 77 -6.39 -3.68 -20.15
CA LYS A 77 -7.10 -4.42 -21.22
C LYS A 77 -6.41 -5.74 -21.58
N THR A 78 -5.09 -5.75 -21.62
CA THR A 78 -4.29 -6.87 -22.16
C THR A 78 -3.40 -7.56 -21.13
N ARG A 79 -3.28 -7.00 -19.93
CA ARG A 79 -2.44 -7.54 -18.85
C ARG A 79 -3.37 -8.00 -17.75
N GLN A 80 -2.99 -9.04 -17.03
CA GLN A 80 -3.73 -9.52 -15.87
C GLN A 80 -3.51 -8.60 -14.66
N ALA A 81 -3.80 -7.30 -14.82
CA ALA A 81 -3.57 -6.27 -13.82
C ALA A 81 -4.78 -5.34 -13.66
N CYS A 82 -4.93 -4.80 -12.46
CA CYS A 82 -5.83 -3.70 -12.16
C CYS A 82 -5.11 -2.65 -11.30
N TYR A 83 -5.63 -1.43 -11.32
CA TYR A 83 -4.98 -0.27 -10.74
C TYR A 83 -5.97 0.44 -9.82
N LEU A 84 -5.64 0.51 -8.53
CA LEU A 84 -6.32 1.41 -7.61
C LEU A 84 -5.74 2.82 -7.78
N ASN A 85 -6.56 3.76 -8.22
CA ASN A 85 -6.18 5.16 -8.42
C ASN A 85 -6.90 6.05 -7.42
N ILE A 86 -6.15 6.83 -6.63
CA ILE A 86 -6.66 7.84 -5.72
C ILE A 86 -6.28 9.21 -6.29
N TYR A 87 -7.28 10.02 -6.61
CA TYR A 87 -7.09 11.27 -7.38
C TYR A 87 -7.90 12.45 -6.85
N SER A 88 -8.86 12.29 -5.93
CA SER A 88 -9.55 13.46 -5.37
C SER A 88 -8.65 14.22 -4.39
N LYS A 89 -8.90 15.53 -4.19
CA LYS A 89 -8.12 16.33 -3.23
C LYS A 89 -8.25 15.75 -1.81
N GLN A 90 -9.46 15.37 -1.40
CA GLN A 90 -9.73 14.74 -0.11
C GLN A 90 -9.08 13.35 0.02
N GLY A 91 -9.13 12.54 -1.03
CA GLY A 91 -8.51 11.21 -1.04
C GLY A 91 -6.98 11.28 -0.95
N LEU A 92 -6.35 12.20 -1.68
CA LEU A 92 -4.90 12.44 -1.59
C LEU A 92 -4.50 12.92 -0.19
N LEU A 93 -5.25 13.86 0.40
CA LEU A 93 -5.02 14.32 1.76
C LEU A 93 -5.16 13.18 2.78
N ASN A 94 -6.22 12.39 2.67
CA ASN A 94 -6.45 11.25 3.56
C ASN A 94 -5.31 10.22 3.46
N PHE A 95 -4.88 9.89 2.24
CA PHE A 95 -3.75 8.98 2.04
C PHE A 95 -2.45 9.52 2.65
N VAL A 96 -2.12 10.80 2.42
CA VAL A 96 -0.94 11.43 3.01
C VAL A 96 -1.01 11.39 4.54
N ASN A 97 -2.16 11.67 5.15
CA ASN A 97 -2.32 11.60 6.61
C ASN A 97 -2.14 10.17 7.16
N LEU A 98 -2.55 9.16 6.39
CA LEU A 98 -2.37 7.76 6.78
C LEU A 98 -0.91 7.31 6.64
N VAL A 99 -0.19 7.75 5.62
CA VAL A 99 1.09 7.14 5.20
C VAL A 99 2.33 7.98 5.55
N ASN A 100 2.22 9.30 5.60
CA ASN A 100 3.36 10.19 5.86
C ASN A 100 4.02 9.86 7.21
N GLY A 101 5.36 9.75 7.22
CA GLY A 101 6.15 9.33 8.38
C GLY A 101 6.09 7.84 8.74
N LYS A 102 5.44 7.00 7.91
CA LYS A 102 5.41 5.54 8.08
C LYS A 102 6.21 4.78 7.02
N LEU A 103 6.63 5.47 5.95
CA LEU A 103 7.46 4.91 4.89
C LEU A 103 8.89 4.63 5.38
N ARG A 104 9.54 3.60 4.86
CA ARG A 104 10.87 3.14 5.31
C ARG A 104 11.92 3.10 4.19
N THR A 105 11.53 3.33 2.94
CA THR A 105 12.42 3.32 1.77
C THR A 105 12.49 4.70 1.08
N PRO A 106 13.50 4.96 0.21
CA PRO A 106 13.58 6.20 -0.57
C PRO A 106 12.37 6.51 -1.47
N LYS A 107 11.42 5.57 -1.63
CA LYS A 107 10.15 5.79 -2.36
C LYS A 107 9.29 6.90 -1.72
N ALA A 108 9.56 7.31 -0.47
CA ALA A 108 8.95 8.50 0.15
C ALA A 108 9.09 9.79 -0.66
N SER A 109 10.15 9.92 -1.46
CA SER A 109 10.32 11.04 -2.40
C SER A 109 9.17 11.17 -3.42
N GLN A 110 8.47 10.09 -3.74
CA GLN A 110 7.26 10.15 -4.57
C GLN A 110 6.06 10.71 -3.80
N LEU A 111 5.90 10.36 -2.52
CA LEU A 111 4.83 10.91 -1.67
C LEU A 111 5.00 12.42 -1.49
N ASP A 112 6.25 12.90 -1.43
CA ASP A 112 6.57 14.34 -1.38
C ASP A 112 5.99 15.12 -2.56
N LEU A 113 5.82 14.50 -3.74
CA LEU A 113 5.15 15.14 -4.89
C LEU A 113 3.68 15.45 -4.58
N VAL A 114 3.00 14.55 -3.85
CA VAL A 114 1.62 14.73 -3.40
C VAL A 114 1.55 15.81 -2.32
N VAL A 115 2.44 15.76 -1.35
CA VAL A 115 2.55 16.77 -0.28
C VAL A 115 2.78 18.17 -0.86
N ASN A 116 3.72 18.30 -1.80
CA ASN A 116 4.00 19.55 -2.50
C ASN A 116 2.76 20.07 -3.25
N TRP A 117 2.04 19.18 -3.94
CA TRP A 117 0.83 19.57 -4.65
C TRP A 117 -0.26 20.06 -3.67
N LEU A 118 -0.54 19.32 -2.59
CA LEU A 118 -1.50 19.71 -1.55
C LEU A 118 -1.14 21.05 -0.90
N SER A 119 0.15 21.29 -0.65
CA SER A 119 0.66 22.57 -0.14
C SER A 119 0.37 23.73 -1.09
N LYS A 120 0.56 23.53 -2.40
CA LYS A 120 0.16 24.51 -3.42
C LYS A 120 -1.36 24.74 -3.48
N GLN A 121 -2.16 23.77 -3.04
CA GLN A 121 -3.62 23.92 -2.91
C GLN A 121 -4.05 24.59 -1.59
N GLY A 122 -3.11 25.17 -0.84
CA GLY A 122 -3.36 25.87 0.42
C GLY A 122 -3.47 24.96 1.65
N ILE A 123 -3.06 23.69 1.56
CA ILE A 123 -3.06 22.76 2.71
C ILE A 123 -1.62 22.57 3.19
N PRO A 124 -1.19 23.25 4.26
CA PRO A 124 0.18 23.12 4.76
C PRO A 124 0.38 21.72 5.35
N ILE A 125 1.25 20.92 4.75
CA ILE A 125 1.61 19.57 5.22
C ILE A 125 3.13 19.48 5.32
N LEU A 126 3.62 19.10 6.50
CA LEU A 126 5.04 18.84 6.71
C LEU A 126 5.41 17.47 6.12
N LYS A 127 6.51 17.42 5.36
CA LYS A 127 7.12 16.17 4.94
C LYS A 127 7.82 15.53 6.13
N LEU A 128 7.43 14.31 6.49
CA LEU A 128 8.04 13.59 7.61
C LEU A 128 9.20 12.73 7.10
N PRO A 129 10.25 12.54 7.92
CA PRO A 129 11.37 11.68 7.56
C PRO A 129 10.94 10.21 7.43
N LEU A 130 11.81 9.39 6.86
CA LEU A 130 11.64 7.93 6.87
C LEU A 130 11.54 7.42 8.31
N SER A 131 10.65 6.45 8.51
CA SER A 131 10.52 5.75 9.78
C SER A 131 11.71 4.82 9.99
N LEU A 132 12.42 5.02 11.11
CA LEU A 132 13.52 4.16 11.57
C LEU A 132 13.05 3.09 12.57
N LYS A 133 11.73 2.88 12.68
CA LYS A 133 11.17 1.89 13.59
C LYS A 133 11.61 0.47 13.20
N PRO A 134 11.79 -0.43 14.17
CA PRO A 134 12.02 -1.86 13.90
C PRO A 134 10.94 -2.48 13.00
N ILE A 135 11.29 -3.54 12.25
CA ILE A 135 10.41 -4.18 11.25
C ILE A 135 9.13 -4.79 11.86
N ASP A 136 9.20 -5.19 13.11
CA ASP A 136 8.14 -5.79 13.91
C ASP A 136 7.32 -4.79 14.74
N HIS A 137 7.64 -3.49 14.67
CA HIS A 137 7.00 -2.46 15.49
C HIS A 137 5.54 -2.19 15.08
N ASP A 138 5.20 -2.31 13.80
CA ASP A 138 3.88 -1.97 13.28
C ASP A 138 3.52 -2.82 12.05
N ALA A 139 2.33 -2.60 11.50
CA ALA A 139 1.81 -3.38 10.39
C ALA A 139 2.47 -3.07 9.02
N TRP A 140 3.50 -2.21 8.97
CA TRP A 140 4.20 -1.89 7.73
C TRP A 140 4.75 -3.13 7.04
N TYR A 141 5.40 -4.03 7.78
CA TYR A 141 6.00 -5.22 7.17
C TYR A 141 4.95 -6.17 6.58
N ALA A 142 3.78 -6.27 7.21
CA ALA A 142 2.67 -7.06 6.68
C ALA A 142 2.18 -6.50 5.32
N GLY A 143 2.03 -5.18 5.21
CA GLY A 143 1.66 -4.55 3.94
C GLY A 143 2.73 -4.74 2.86
N PHE A 144 4.01 -4.63 3.22
CA PHE A 144 5.11 -4.82 2.30
C PHE A 144 5.18 -6.28 1.77
N ILE A 145 4.94 -7.26 2.65
CA ILE A 145 4.86 -8.68 2.27
C ILE A 145 3.64 -8.98 1.40
N ASP A 146 2.50 -8.32 1.59
CA ASP A 146 1.34 -8.49 0.71
C ASP A 146 1.60 -7.96 -0.72
N ALA A 147 2.54 -7.01 -0.88
CA ALA A 147 2.97 -6.51 -2.18
C ALA A 147 4.05 -7.41 -2.83
N ASP A 148 5.17 -7.63 -2.14
CA ASP A 148 6.38 -8.22 -2.74
C ASP A 148 6.82 -9.54 -2.09
N GLY A 149 6.04 -10.02 -1.12
CA GLY A 149 6.28 -11.29 -0.44
C GLY A 149 5.93 -12.51 -1.31
N SER A 150 6.67 -13.59 -1.13
CA SER A 150 6.40 -14.86 -1.80
C SER A 150 6.67 -16.03 -0.86
N PHE A 151 5.71 -16.96 -0.80
CA PHE A 151 5.81 -18.20 -0.04
C PHE A 151 5.69 -19.37 -1.00
N GLY A 152 6.79 -20.10 -1.20
CA GLY A 152 6.84 -21.26 -2.07
C GLY A 152 7.30 -22.51 -1.33
N ILE A 153 6.61 -23.62 -1.55
CA ILE A 153 7.08 -24.96 -1.16
C ILE A 153 7.60 -25.63 -2.42
N ARG A 154 8.89 -25.99 -2.42
CA ARG A 154 9.49 -26.81 -3.48
C ARG A 154 9.78 -28.19 -2.93
N GLN A 155 9.14 -29.19 -3.51
CA GLN A 155 9.52 -30.59 -3.32
C GLN A 155 10.71 -30.92 -4.23
N THR A 156 11.78 -31.45 -3.64
CA THR A 156 12.92 -31.97 -4.39
C THR A 156 13.14 -33.44 -4.03
N PHE A 157 13.42 -34.26 -5.05
CA PHE A 157 13.79 -35.66 -4.86
C PHE A 157 15.31 -35.76 -4.89
N LYS A 158 15.90 -36.22 -3.79
CA LYS A 158 17.34 -36.50 -3.71
C LYS A 158 17.50 -37.91 -3.16
N ASN A 159 18.03 -38.82 -3.98
CA ASN A 159 18.28 -40.23 -3.61
C ASN A 159 17.07 -40.92 -2.91
N GLY A 160 15.85 -40.75 -3.44
CA GLY A 160 14.64 -41.37 -2.88
C GLY A 160 14.05 -40.69 -1.64
N THR A 161 14.65 -39.61 -1.12
CA THR A 161 14.12 -38.84 0.02
C THR A 161 13.41 -37.57 -0.46
N ILE A 162 12.26 -37.26 0.13
CA ILE A 162 11.52 -36.01 -0.09
C ILE A 162 12.15 -34.92 0.77
N LEU A 163 12.65 -33.86 0.12
CA LEU A 163 13.07 -32.63 0.79
C LEU A 163 12.06 -31.52 0.51
N LEU A 164 11.46 -30.98 1.58
CA LEU A 164 10.62 -29.79 1.54
C LEU A 164 11.49 -28.55 1.75
N LEU A 165 11.61 -27.71 0.73
CA LEU A 165 12.32 -26.43 0.83
C LEU A 165 11.31 -25.29 0.84
N CYS A 166 11.25 -24.56 1.95
CA CYS A 166 10.62 -23.24 1.99
C CYS A 166 11.65 -22.22 1.50
N LYS A 167 11.33 -21.47 0.43
CA LYS A 167 12.15 -20.34 -0.02
C LYS A 167 11.37 -19.06 0.19
N THR A 168 11.92 -18.16 1.00
CA THR A 168 11.63 -16.73 0.97
C THR A 168 12.73 -16.05 0.15
N TRP A 169 12.40 -15.02 -0.63
CA TRP A 169 13.43 -14.22 -1.28
C TRP A 169 14.16 -13.41 -0.21
N HIS A 170 15.45 -13.68 -0.01
CA HIS A 170 16.30 -12.83 0.80
C HIS A 170 16.55 -11.53 0.06
N ILE A 171 16.02 -10.42 0.57
CA ILE A 171 16.48 -9.08 0.17
C ILE A 171 17.85 -8.92 0.81
N ASN A 172 18.91 -9.09 0.01
CA ASN A 172 20.26 -8.74 0.46
C ASN A 172 20.32 -7.21 0.56
N SER A 173 20.27 -6.67 1.78
CA SER A 173 20.62 -5.27 2.03
C SER A 173 22.14 -5.14 1.88
N THR A 174 22.58 -4.42 0.86
CA THR A 174 23.95 -3.92 0.71
C THR A 174 24.24 -2.81 1.69
#